data_AF-A0A8X6K961-F1
#
_entry.id   AF-A0A8X6K961-F1
#
_cell.length_a   1.000
_cell.length_b   1.000
_cell.length_c   1.000
_cell.angle_alpha   90.00
_cell.angle_beta   90.00
_cell.angle_gamma   90.00
#
_symmetry.space_group_name_H-M   'P 1'
#
loop_
_entity.id
_entity.type
_entity.pdbx_description
1 polymer ?
#
loop_
_entity_poly.entity_id
_entity_poly.type
_entity_poly.pdbx_seq_one_letter_code
_entity_poly.pdbx_strand_id
1 'polypeptide(L)'
;MALTVFNDPEVRHFVNTHDIHNCIWTSDEIESLLGKEPATLLNNAQVQEILLKQVIPNLSQEYKHRFTGDGKYHSLPNKQWEILLNQKLSSLSLPNKLKKEVTSFVRLVFLESYKWFQDHKPIIKSTTNLQNHFQWTQDNKIDRQKTAKAIIHDDSIDIRDRFILASNYCFQEDVLSIWGILDDAQQNLFQGEDLNIVQIWVNWARHGDELDWEEISRYSRFGLQRYFPKLEQEKRIKYLISYRRGIWINYHELQFCLSTLDHNEQNEILKKFPF
;
A
#
# COMPACT_ATOMS: atom_id res chain seq x y z
N MET A 1 -19.23 19.64 20.45
CA MET A 1 -18.45 20.14 21.59
C MET A 1 -17.10 20.68 21.07
N ALA A 2 -17.13 21.70 20.19
CA ALA A 2 -15.99 22.09 19.34
C ALA A 2 -15.67 23.60 19.34
N LEU A 3 -16.19 24.38 20.29
CA LEU A 3 -16.07 25.85 20.29
C LEU A 3 -15.10 26.43 21.34
N THR A 4 -14.32 25.60 22.05
CA THR A 4 -13.41 26.09 23.11
C THR A 4 -11.96 26.31 22.67
N VAL A 5 -11.58 25.94 21.43
CA VAL A 5 -10.19 26.05 20.94
C VAL A 5 -9.82 27.48 20.50
N PHE A 6 -10.80 28.33 20.20
CA PHE A 6 -10.58 29.69 19.66
C PHE A 6 -10.35 30.79 20.71
N ASN A 7 -10.37 30.45 22.01
CA ASN A 7 -10.09 31.38 23.10
C ASN A 7 -8.73 31.14 23.77
N ASP A 8 -7.89 30.28 23.19
CA ASP A 8 -6.52 30.08 23.68
C ASP A 8 -5.67 31.34 23.40
N PRO A 9 -5.20 32.06 24.43
CA PRO A 9 -4.42 33.29 24.27
C PRO A 9 -3.07 33.06 23.57
N GLU A 10 -2.50 31.86 23.66
CA GLU A 10 -1.22 31.53 23.01
C GLU A 10 -1.38 31.44 21.49
N VAL A 11 -2.52 30.93 21.02
CA VAL A 11 -2.85 30.82 19.58
C VAL A 11 -3.06 32.21 18.97
N ARG A 12 -3.74 33.13 19.66
CA ARG A 12 -3.92 34.52 19.19
C ARG A 12 -2.64 35.34 19.24
N HIS A 13 -1.77 35.09 20.22
CA HIS A 13 -0.51 35.81 20.33
C HIS A 13 0.47 35.40 19.22
N PHE A 14 0.51 34.11 18.86
CA PHE A 14 1.36 33.57 17.79
C PHE A 14 1.03 34.17 16.40
N VAL A 15 -0.27 34.28 16.07
CA VAL A 15 -0.80 34.87 14.82
C VAL A 15 -0.41 36.35 14.66
N ASN A 16 -0.33 37.11 15.75
CA ASN A 16 -0.19 38.57 15.70
C ASN A 16 1.26 39.08 15.85
N THR A 17 2.24 38.23 16.17
CA THR A 17 3.56 38.70 16.64
C THR A 17 4.77 38.27 15.80
N HIS A 18 4.60 37.36 14.84
CA HIS A 18 5.75 36.79 14.14
C HIS A 18 5.82 37.19 12.67
N ASP A 19 7.01 37.65 12.30
CA ASP A 19 7.41 38.11 10.97
C ASP A 19 7.38 36.94 9.98
N ILE A 20 6.46 37.03 9.01
CA ILE A 20 6.02 35.95 8.10
C ILE A 20 7.10 35.66 7.02
N HIS A 21 8.22 36.36 7.03
CA HIS A 21 9.22 36.34 5.96
C HIS A 21 9.97 35.00 5.74
N ASN A 22 9.86 34.03 6.65
CA ASN A 22 10.40 32.67 6.47
C ASN A 22 9.35 31.56 6.57
N CYS A 23 8.06 31.91 6.68
CA CYS A 23 6.99 30.91 6.68
C CYS A 23 6.49 30.73 5.25
N ILE A 24 6.51 29.50 4.73
CA ILE A 24 5.94 29.17 3.41
C ILE A 24 4.39 29.33 3.42
N TRP A 25 3.82 29.55 4.61
CA TRP A 25 2.38 29.61 4.86
C TRP A 25 2.04 30.95 5.49
N THR A 26 1.04 31.62 4.93
CA THR A 26 0.43 32.82 5.50
C THR A 26 -0.40 32.47 6.73
N SER A 27 -0.60 33.46 7.61
CA SER A 27 -1.45 33.32 8.80
C SER A 27 -2.85 32.78 8.45
N ASP A 28 -3.43 33.27 7.34
CA ASP A 28 -4.74 32.86 6.85
C ASP A 28 -4.77 31.39 6.39
N GLU A 29 -3.68 30.88 5.82
CA GLU A 29 -3.56 29.47 5.42
C GLU A 29 -3.48 28.54 6.63
N ILE A 30 -2.73 28.93 7.67
CA ILE A 30 -2.61 28.20 8.93
C ILE A 30 -3.96 28.17 9.66
N GLU A 31 -4.68 29.30 9.71
CA GLU A 31 -6.02 29.37 10.29
C GLU A 31 -7.05 28.55 9.48
N SER A 32 -6.94 28.51 8.14
CA SER A 32 -7.80 27.66 7.30
C SER A 32 -7.58 26.15 7.53
N LEU A 33 -6.38 25.76 7.98
CA LEU A 33 -6.02 24.37 8.29
C LEU A 33 -6.43 23.98 9.72
N LEU A 34 -6.37 24.92 10.66
CA LEU A 34 -6.70 24.72 12.08
C LEU A 34 -8.22 24.72 12.30
N GLY A 35 -8.86 23.63 11.92
CA GLY A 35 -10.32 23.43 12.04
C GLY A 35 -10.87 22.38 11.09
N LYS A 36 -10.05 21.95 10.12
CA LYS A 36 -10.36 20.91 9.15
C LYS A 36 -10.07 19.53 9.73
N GLU A 37 -10.88 18.54 9.36
CA GLU A 37 -10.60 17.13 9.68
C GLU A 37 -9.22 16.73 9.10
N PRO A 38 -8.54 15.73 9.68
CA PRO A 38 -7.29 15.20 9.14
C PRO A 38 -7.35 14.90 7.64
N ALA A 39 -8.48 14.41 7.14
CA ALA A 39 -8.74 14.15 5.72
C ALA A 39 -8.73 15.42 4.83
N THR A 40 -9.03 16.59 5.37
CA THR A 40 -9.03 17.87 4.64
C THR A 40 -7.69 18.59 4.70
N LEU A 41 -6.90 18.41 5.76
CA LEU A 41 -5.46 18.77 5.80
C LEU A 41 -4.66 18.00 4.76
N LEU A 42 -5.03 16.74 4.57
CA LEU A 42 -4.51 15.81 3.57
C LEU A 42 -4.76 16.24 2.13
N ASN A 43 -5.85 16.95 1.83
CA ASN A 43 -6.12 17.45 0.48
C ASN A 43 -5.46 18.80 0.21
N ASN A 44 -4.75 19.36 1.19
CA ASN A 44 -3.93 20.54 0.95
C ASN A 44 -2.69 20.12 0.15
N ALA A 45 -2.61 20.61 -1.09
CA ALA A 45 -1.55 20.29 -2.03
C ALA A 45 -0.14 20.58 -1.49
N GLN A 46 0.04 21.61 -0.67
CA GLN A 46 1.34 21.93 -0.07
C GLN A 46 1.72 20.95 1.06
N VAL A 47 0.78 20.50 1.89
CA VAL A 47 1.05 19.46 2.89
C VAL A 47 1.40 18.15 2.19
N GLN A 48 0.63 17.76 1.16
CA GLN A 48 0.94 16.57 0.37
C GLN A 48 2.30 16.69 -0.31
N GLU A 49 2.63 17.85 -0.89
CA GLU A 49 3.91 18.07 -1.57
C GLU A 49 5.09 17.94 -0.60
N ILE A 50 5.02 18.55 0.58
CA ILE A 50 6.08 18.45 1.59
C ILE A 50 6.22 17.00 2.09
N LEU A 51 5.11 16.32 2.37
CA LEU A 51 5.14 14.95 2.89
C LEU A 51 5.62 13.94 1.82
N LEU A 52 5.06 14.02 0.61
CA LEU A 52 5.35 13.10 -0.50
C LEU A 52 6.72 13.36 -1.14
N LYS A 53 7.15 14.62 -1.29
CA LYS A 53 8.43 14.92 -1.96
C LYS A 53 9.62 15.01 -1.02
N GLN A 54 9.43 15.43 0.24
CA GLN A 54 10.56 15.73 1.12
C GLN A 54 10.70 14.81 2.34
N VAL A 55 9.64 14.15 2.78
CA VAL A 55 9.69 13.31 3.98
C VAL A 55 9.78 11.83 3.58
N ILE A 56 8.85 11.36 2.76
CA ILE A 56 8.72 9.93 2.41
C ILE A 56 9.90 9.37 1.58
N PRO A 57 10.47 10.10 0.60
CA PRO A 57 11.63 9.61 -0.17
C PRO A 57 12.91 9.51 0.67
N ASN A 58 13.13 10.44 1.61
CA ASN A 58 14.28 10.42 2.52
C ASN A 58 14.18 9.26 3.53
N LEU A 59 12.98 8.98 4.03
CA LEU A 59 12.73 7.80 4.87
C LEU A 59 12.97 6.48 4.12
N SER A 60 12.74 6.47 2.81
CA SER A 60 12.96 5.30 1.93
C SER A 60 14.43 5.01 1.66
N GLN A 61 15.21 6.06 1.36
CA GLN A 61 16.64 5.94 1.04
C GLN A 61 17.47 5.49 2.24
N GLU A 62 17.22 6.04 3.44
CA GLU A 62 17.93 5.62 4.64
C GLU A 62 17.66 4.16 5.02
N TYR A 63 16.50 3.62 4.64
CA TYR A 63 16.12 2.24 4.90
C TYR A 63 16.82 1.23 3.98
N LYS A 64 17.12 1.59 2.72
CA LYS A 64 17.87 0.72 1.79
C LYS A 64 19.24 0.29 2.34
N HIS A 65 19.86 1.10 3.19
CA HIS A 65 21.23 0.85 3.68
C HIS A 65 21.34 -0.06 4.91
N ARG A 66 20.24 -0.47 5.56
CA ARG A 66 20.30 -1.12 6.90
C ARG A 66 19.62 -2.49 7.04
N PHE A 67 19.18 -3.10 5.95
CA PHE A 67 18.67 -4.48 6.00
C PHE A 67 19.82 -5.48 6.06
N THR A 68 20.13 -5.97 7.26
CA THR A 68 20.97 -7.16 7.45
C THR A 68 20.17 -8.41 7.08
N GLY A 69 20.81 -9.35 6.39
CA GLY A 69 20.18 -10.50 5.72
C GLY A 69 19.76 -11.66 6.62
N ASP A 70 19.36 -11.44 7.86
CA ASP A 70 19.13 -12.52 8.84
C ASP A 70 17.66 -12.95 8.98
N GLY A 71 16.73 -12.37 8.22
CA GLY A 71 15.38 -12.92 8.01
C GLY A 71 14.49 -13.00 9.26
N LYS A 72 14.89 -12.41 10.39
CA LYS A 72 14.11 -12.37 11.63
C LYS A 72 13.30 -11.09 11.73
N TYR A 73 12.03 -11.24 12.08
CA TYR A 73 11.12 -10.13 12.37
C TYR A 73 11.52 -9.44 13.67
N HIS A 74 12.44 -8.48 13.58
CA HIS A 74 12.57 -7.49 14.63
C HIS A 74 11.39 -6.51 14.51
N SER A 75 10.69 -6.31 15.63
CA SER A 75 9.69 -5.25 15.83
C SER A 75 10.10 -3.96 15.13
N LEU A 76 9.13 -3.29 14.46
CA LEU A 76 9.18 -1.92 13.91
C LEU A 76 10.58 -1.28 13.98
N PRO A 77 11.30 -1.16 12.86
CA PRO A 77 12.68 -0.69 12.91
C PRO A 77 12.69 0.74 13.47
N ASN A 78 13.47 0.90 14.54
CA ASN A 78 14.01 2.09 15.18
C ASN A 78 13.21 3.40 14.95
N LYS A 79 12.83 4.11 16.02
CA LYS A 79 12.17 5.44 16.01
C LYS A 79 12.90 6.55 15.20
N GLN A 80 13.91 6.21 14.39
CA GLN A 80 14.63 7.07 13.47
C GLN A 80 13.70 7.85 12.52
N TRP A 81 12.65 7.23 11.97
CA TRP A 81 11.68 7.98 11.17
C TRP A 81 10.94 9.05 12.02
N GLU A 82 10.62 8.75 13.29
CA GLU A 82 10.05 9.72 14.23
C GLU A 82 11.06 10.84 14.52
N ILE A 83 12.34 10.51 14.69
CA ILE A 83 13.41 11.49 14.95
C ILE A 83 13.57 12.44 13.76
N LEU A 84 13.69 11.91 12.55
CA LEU A 84 13.83 12.72 11.33
C LEU A 84 12.60 13.60 11.09
N LEU A 85 11.41 13.03 11.30
CA LEU A 85 10.17 13.76 11.19
C LEU A 85 10.10 14.86 12.25
N ASN A 86 10.42 14.57 13.51
CA ASN A 86 10.42 15.56 14.58
C ASN A 86 11.45 16.67 14.34
N GLN A 87 12.63 16.35 13.78
CA GLN A 87 13.63 17.35 13.39
C GLN A 87 13.08 18.28 12.30
N LYS A 88 12.49 17.73 11.23
CA LYS A 88 11.83 18.53 10.19
C LYS A 88 10.66 19.33 10.73
N LEU A 89 9.78 18.73 11.53
CA LEU A 89 8.66 19.44 12.15
C LEU A 89 9.13 20.52 13.11
N SER A 90 10.27 20.35 13.80
CA SER A 90 10.83 21.38 14.68
C SER A 90 11.40 22.57 13.92
N SER A 91 11.92 22.36 12.70
CA SER A 91 12.29 23.48 11.81
C SER A 91 11.08 24.23 11.25
N LEU A 92 9.88 23.64 11.32
CA LEU A 92 8.65 24.30 10.94
C LEU A 92 8.05 24.99 12.17
N SER A 93 7.73 26.27 12.05
CA SER A 93 7.05 27.06 13.08
C SER A 93 5.56 26.69 13.18
N LEU A 94 5.26 25.40 13.39
CA LEU A 94 3.90 24.88 13.50
C LEU A 94 3.45 24.84 14.98
N PRO A 95 2.16 25.11 15.27
CA PRO A 95 1.60 24.87 16.59
C PRO A 95 1.74 23.39 17.03
N ASN A 96 1.93 23.15 18.33
CA ASN A 96 2.15 21.80 18.88
C ASN A 96 1.04 20.81 18.52
N LYS A 97 -0.22 21.27 18.49
CA LYS A 97 -1.36 20.45 18.07
C LYS A 97 -1.19 19.98 16.62
N LEU A 98 -0.83 20.87 15.71
CA LEU A 98 -0.63 20.54 14.30
C LEU A 98 0.57 19.61 14.10
N LYS A 99 1.68 19.83 14.83
CA LYS A 99 2.82 18.90 14.83
C LYS A 99 2.39 17.49 15.20
N LYS A 100 1.56 17.33 16.23
CA LYS A 100 1.06 16.01 16.67
C LYS A 100 0.17 15.34 15.62
N GLU A 101 -0.71 16.09 14.98
CA GLU A 101 -1.57 15.58 13.89
C GLU A 101 -0.72 15.13 12.68
N VAL A 102 0.22 15.98 12.23
CA VAL A 102 1.12 15.64 11.13
C VAL A 102 1.97 14.41 11.46
N THR A 103 2.52 14.33 12.67
CA THR A 103 3.27 13.14 13.12
C THR A 103 2.43 11.88 13.06
N SER A 104 1.20 11.93 13.56
CA SER A 104 0.28 10.79 13.57
C SER A 104 -0.07 10.35 12.15
N PHE A 105 -0.29 11.30 11.25
CA PHE A 105 -0.58 11.01 9.85
C PHE A 105 0.62 10.41 9.10
N VAL A 106 1.80 11.02 9.20
CA VAL A 106 3.03 10.51 8.56
C VAL A 106 3.36 9.11 9.04
N ARG A 107 3.12 8.83 10.33
CA ARG A 107 3.24 7.48 10.87
C ARG A 107 2.38 6.47 10.11
N LEU A 108 1.11 6.78 9.89
CA LEU A 108 0.18 5.88 9.20
C LEU A 108 0.63 5.64 7.75
N VAL A 109 0.97 6.71 7.02
CA VAL A 109 1.48 6.62 5.64
C VAL A 109 2.77 5.80 5.57
N PHE A 110 3.70 6.03 6.49
CA PHE A 110 4.95 5.29 6.55
C PHE A 110 4.72 3.81 6.83
N LEU A 111 3.87 3.48 7.81
CA LEU A 111 3.55 2.10 8.16
C LEU A 111 2.86 1.36 7.01
N GLU A 112 1.92 2.01 6.33
CA GLU A 112 1.23 1.41 5.18
C GLU A 112 2.18 1.21 3.99
N SER A 113 3.00 2.22 3.70
CA SER A 113 4.05 2.12 2.67
C SER A 113 5.03 1.00 2.97
N TYR A 114 5.53 0.95 4.20
CA TYR A 114 6.45 -0.08 4.66
C TYR A 114 5.83 -1.48 4.53
N LYS A 115 4.57 -1.64 4.97
CA LYS A 115 3.84 -2.89 4.82
C LYS A 115 3.73 -3.30 3.36
N TRP A 116 3.36 -2.39 2.47
CA TRP A 116 3.32 -2.66 1.03
C TRP A 116 4.68 -3.15 0.52
N PHE A 117 5.78 -2.47 0.88
CA PHE A 117 7.12 -2.88 0.48
C PHE A 117 7.50 -4.27 1.01
N GLN A 118 7.19 -4.59 2.26
CA GLN A 118 7.48 -5.91 2.82
C GLN A 118 6.71 -7.01 2.09
N ASP A 119 5.43 -6.78 1.80
CA ASP A 119 4.59 -7.73 1.10
C ASP A 119 5.12 -8.02 -0.33
N HIS A 120 5.74 -7.03 -0.97
CA HIS A 120 6.19 -7.10 -2.37
C HIS A 120 7.70 -7.29 -2.56
N LYS A 121 8.51 -7.17 -1.50
CA LYS A 121 9.97 -7.39 -1.53
C LYS A 121 10.39 -8.73 -2.15
N PRO A 122 9.68 -9.86 -1.95
CA PRO A 122 10.04 -11.12 -2.59
C PRO A 122 9.82 -11.15 -4.11
N ILE A 123 9.04 -10.20 -4.63
CA ILE A 123 8.44 -10.22 -5.98
C ILE A 123 9.08 -9.15 -6.85
N ILE A 124 9.25 -7.94 -6.34
CA ILE A 124 9.81 -6.80 -7.07
C ILE A 124 11.26 -6.60 -6.62
N LYS A 125 12.21 -6.83 -7.53
CA LYS A 125 13.65 -6.61 -7.27
C LYS A 125 14.11 -5.22 -7.69
N SER A 126 13.23 -4.45 -8.34
CA SER A 126 13.50 -3.11 -8.82
C SER A 126 14.12 -2.21 -7.75
N THR A 127 15.17 -1.49 -8.15
CA THR A 127 15.76 -0.42 -7.34
C THR A 127 15.02 0.91 -7.51
N THR A 128 14.06 0.99 -8.43
CA THR A 128 13.27 2.19 -8.74
C THR A 128 12.41 2.61 -7.55
N ASN A 129 12.18 3.93 -7.43
CA ASN A 129 11.33 4.46 -6.39
C ASN A 129 9.84 4.22 -6.71
N LEU A 130 9.28 3.15 -6.15
CA LEU A 130 7.87 2.76 -6.35
C LEU A 130 6.86 3.67 -5.61
N GLN A 131 7.33 4.57 -4.74
CA GLN A 131 6.44 5.45 -3.96
C GLN A 131 5.65 6.40 -4.84
N ASN A 132 6.20 6.77 -5.99
CA ASN A 132 5.54 7.64 -6.96
C ASN A 132 4.30 6.98 -7.59
N HIS A 133 4.18 5.66 -7.48
CA HIS A 133 3.06 4.90 -8.02
C HIS A 133 1.93 4.65 -7.01
N PHE A 134 2.16 4.98 -5.73
CA PHE A 134 1.18 4.72 -4.67
C PHE A 134 -0.13 5.45 -4.92
N GLN A 135 -1.19 4.67 -5.09
CA GLN A 135 -2.54 5.15 -5.21
C GLN A 135 -3.19 5.05 -3.83
N TRP A 136 -3.58 6.18 -3.25
CA TRP A 136 -4.16 6.23 -1.91
C TRP A 136 -5.68 6.15 -1.95
N THR A 137 -6.29 5.43 -1.00
CA THR A 137 -7.73 5.44 -0.76
C THR A 137 -8.12 6.62 0.13
N GLN A 138 -9.42 6.89 0.24
CA GLN A 138 -9.95 7.89 1.18
C GLN A 138 -9.64 7.57 2.65
N ASP A 139 -9.41 6.30 2.97
CA ASP A 139 -9.04 5.83 4.30
C ASP A 139 -7.52 5.90 4.58
N ASN A 140 -6.76 6.60 3.72
CA ASN A 140 -5.30 6.71 3.80
C ASN A 140 -4.57 5.36 3.75
N LYS A 141 -5.12 4.40 3.02
CA LYS A 141 -4.47 3.12 2.73
C LYS A 141 -3.98 3.11 1.29
N ILE A 142 -3.00 2.25 0.99
CA ILE A 142 -2.59 2.05 -0.40
C ILE A 142 -3.65 1.16 -1.08
N ASP A 143 -4.26 1.67 -2.14
CA ASP A 143 -5.03 0.88 -3.09
C ASP A 143 -4.05 -0.03 -3.84
N ARG A 144 -3.92 -1.25 -3.32
CA ARG A 144 -2.92 -2.23 -3.79
C ARG A 144 -3.08 -2.56 -5.26
N GLN A 145 -4.32 -2.71 -5.73
CA GLN A 145 -4.58 -3.05 -7.13
C GLN A 145 -4.25 -1.90 -8.07
N LYS A 146 -4.71 -0.68 -7.75
CA LYS A 146 -4.40 0.48 -8.60
C LYS A 146 -2.90 0.80 -8.59
N THR A 147 -2.25 0.65 -7.44
CA THR A 147 -0.79 0.81 -7.31
C THR A 147 -0.05 -0.23 -8.14
N ALA A 148 -0.42 -1.51 -8.04
CA ALA A 148 0.19 -2.57 -8.84
C ALA A 148 0.02 -2.30 -10.34
N LYS A 149 -1.18 -1.90 -10.79
CA LYS A 149 -1.41 -1.50 -12.18
C LYS A 149 -0.53 -0.33 -12.62
N ALA A 150 -0.44 0.72 -11.80
CA ALA A 150 0.41 1.87 -12.10
C ALA A 150 1.88 1.47 -12.28
N ILE A 151 2.38 0.53 -11.47
CA ILE A 151 3.75 -0.01 -11.60
C ILE A 151 3.89 -0.88 -12.86
N ILE A 152 2.90 -1.73 -13.15
CA ILE A 152 2.89 -2.63 -14.31
C ILE A 152 2.87 -1.85 -15.64
N HIS A 153 2.27 -0.66 -15.66
CA HIS A 153 2.20 0.19 -16.85
C HIS A 153 3.32 1.23 -16.95
N ASP A 154 4.28 1.22 -16.03
CA ASP A 154 5.47 2.09 -16.10
C ASP A 154 6.62 1.37 -16.81
N ASP A 155 6.97 1.84 -18.01
CA ASP A 155 8.05 1.28 -18.82
C ASP A 155 9.46 1.53 -18.26
N SER A 156 9.61 2.39 -17.25
CA SER A 156 10.87 2.53 -16.50
C SER A 156 11.12 1.39 -15.52
N ILE A 157 10.11 0.55 -15.25
CA ILE A 157 10.23 -0.64 -14.42
C ILE A 157 10.64 -1.82 -15.31
N ASP A 158 11.56 -2.63 -14.80
CA ASP A 158 12.04 -3.82 -15.49
C ASP A 158 10.86 -4.73 -15.89
N ILE A 159 10.86 -5.17 -17.16
CA ILE A 159 9.75 -5.94 -17.73
C ILE A 159 9.51 -7.27 -17.00
N ARG A 160 10.55 -7.87 -16.40
CA ARG A 160 10.41 -9.07 -15.58
C ARG A 160 9.67 -8.76 -14.29
N ASP A 161 10.04 -7.69 -13.59
CA ASP A 161 9.35 -7.27 -12.36
C ASP A 161 7.87 -6.96 -12.65
N ARG A 162 7.58 -6.32 -13.80
CA ARG A 162 6.20 -6.07 -14.26
C ARG A 162 5.44 -7.37 -14.49
N PHE A 163 6.04 -8.35 -15.16
CA PHE A 163 5.43 -9.65 -15.42
C PHE A 163 5.14 -10.42 -14.11
N ILE A 164 6.11 -10.47 -13.21
CA ILE A 164 5.96 -11.14 -11.91
C ILE A 164 4.86 -10.46 -11.09
N LEU A 165 4.81 -9.13 -11.08
CA LEU A 165 3.79 -8.37 -10.36
C LEU A 165 2.39 -8.63 -10.94
N ALA A 166 2.23 -8.58 -12.28
CA ALA A 166 0.97 -8.89 -12.96
C ALA A 166 0.49 -10.31 -12.64
N SER A 167 1.41 -11.27 -12.63
CA SER A 167 1.16 -12.67 -12.27
C SER A 167 0.65 -12.82 -10.83
N ASN A 168 1.29 -12.14 -9.87
CA ASN A 168 0.90 -12.20 -8.45
C ASN A 168 -0.48 -11.57 -8.18
N TYR A 169 -0.83 -10.52 -8.92
CA TYR A 169 -2.15 -9.86 -8.86
C TYR A 169 -3.21 -10.51 -9.75
N CYS A 170 -2.86 -11.54 -10.53
CA CYS A 170 -3.75 -12.20 -11.47
C CYS A 170 -4.38 -11.23 -12.50
N PHE A 171 -3.59 -10.27 -13.00
CA PHE A 171 -4.02 -9.37 -14.07
C PHE A 171 -3.80 -10.04 -15.43
N GLN A 172 -4.73 -10.92 -15.79
CA GLN A 172 -4.64 -11.79 -16.97
C GLN A 172 -4.33 -11.04 -18.27
N GLU A 173 -4.99 -9.90 -18.52
CA GLU A 173 -4.71 -9.11 -19.74
C GLU A 173 -3.28 -8.56 -19.75
N ASP A 174 -2.83 -8.03 -18.61
CA ASP A 174 -1.48 -7.48 -18.45
C ASP A 174 -0.41 -8.58 -18.56
N VAL A 175 -0.67 -9.77 -17.99
CA VAL A 175 0.20 -10.95 -18.12
C VAL A 175 0.41 -11.32 -19.59
N LEU A 176 -0.68 -11.45 -20.37
CA LEU A 176 -0.58 -11.78 -21.79
C LEU A 176 0.12 -10.68 -22.59
N SER A 177 -0.22 -9.42 -22.31
CA SER A 177 0.37 -8.29 -23.00
C SER A 177 1.87 -8.23 -22.78
N ILE A 178 2.34 -8.44 -21.54
CA ILE A 178 3.77 -8.42 -21.23
C ILE A 178 4.45 -9.66 -21.81
N TRP A 179 3.83 -10.84 -21.71
CA TRP A 179 4.37 -12.07 -22.30
C TRP A 179 4.63 -11.94 -23.80
N GLY A 180 3.72 -11.33 -24.55
CA GLY A 180 3.88 -11.10 -25.98
C GLY A 180 4.97 -10.09 -26.36
N ILE A 181 5.47 -9.30 -25.41
CA ILE A 181 6.56 -8.33 -25.62
C ILE A 181 7.92 -8.96 -25.28
N LEU A 182 7.97 -9.91 -24.35
CA LEU A 182 9.21 -10.58 -23.95
C LEU A 182 9.81 -11.40 -25.09
N ASP A 183 11.11 -11.26 -25.31
CA ASP A 183 11.83 -12.11 -26.27
C ASP A 183 12.08 -13.52 -25.72
N ASP A 184 12.48 -14.45 -26.59
CA ASP A 184 12.73 -15.86 -26.21
C ASP A 184 13.76 -15.99 -25.08
N ALA A 185 14.80 -15.15 -25.08
CA ALA A 185 15.84 -15.20 -24.05
C ALA A 185 15.28 -14.79 -22.68
N GLN A 186 14.46 -13.74 -22.65
CA GLN A 186 13.78 -13.26 -21.44
C GLN A 186 12.72 -14.27 -20.97
N GLN A 187 11.94 -14.86 -21.88
CA GLN A 187 10.98 -15.91 -21.54
C GLN A 187 11.67 -17.14 -20.93
N ASN A 188 12.87 -17.47 -21.40
CA ASN A 188 13.66 -18.58 -20.86
C ASN A 188 14.19 -18.31 -19.44
N LEU A 189 14.33 -17.04 -19.02
CA LEU A 189 14.70 -16.70 -17.65
C LEU A 189 13.65 -17.11 -16.61
N PHE A 190 12.40 -17.30 -17.04
CA PHE A 190 11.35 -17.81 -16.17
C PHE A 190 11.39 -19.34 -16.03
N GLN A 191 12.20 -20.06 -16.82
CA GLN A 191 12.35 -21.51 -16.63
C GLN A 191 13.11 -21.78 -15.33
N GLY A 192 12.46 -22.46 -14.38
CA GLY A 192 13.06 -22.82 -13.09
C GLY A 192 13.02 -21.73 -12.02
N GLU A 193 12.25 -20.65 -12.19
CA GLU A 193 11.95 -19.76 -11.07
C GLU A 193 11.07 -20.48 -10.02
N ASP A 194 11.43 -20.33 -8.74
CA ASP A 194 10.69 -20.85 -7.57
C ASP A 194 9.38 -20.11 -7.28
N LEU A 195 8.97 -19.17 -8.14
CA LEU A 195 7.72 -18.43 -7.97
C LEU A 195 6.58 -19.25 -8.58
N ASN A 196 5.99 -20.12 -7.76
CA ASN A 196 4.93 -21.05 -8.18
C ASN A 196 3.78 -20.38 -8.97
N ILE A 197 3.38 -19.16 -8.61
CA ILE A 197 2.35 -18.43 -9.36
C ILE A 197 2.81 -18.01 -10.76
N VAL A 198 4.07 -17.59 -10.91
CA VAL A 198 4.63 -17.15 -12.20
C VAL A 198 4.69 -18.32 -13.17
N GLN A 199 5.06 -19.51 -12.69
CA GLN A 199 5.11 -20.71 -13.54
C GLN A 199 3.75 -21.11 -14.10
N ILE A 200 2.68 -20.98 -13.31
CA ILE A 200 1.31 -21.23 -13.78
C ILE A 200 0.99 -20.30 -14.95
N TRP A 201 1.29 -19.01 -14.82
CA TRP A 201 1.06 -18.03 -15.88
C TRP A 201 1.95 -18.26 -17.10
N VAL A 202 3.21 -18.67 -16.92
CA VAL A 202 4.13 -19.02 -18.02
C VAL A 202 3.63 -20.23 -18.81
N ASN A 203 3.23 -21.30 -18.12
CA ASN A 203 2.71 -22.51 -18.75
C ASN A 203 1.44 -22.19 -19.54
N TRP A 204 0.54 -21.44 -18.93
CA TRP A 204 -0.67 -20.96 -19.58
C TRP A 204 -0.37 -20.13 -20.83
N ALA A 205 0.51 -19.14 -20.73
CA ALA A 205 0.83 -18.25 -21.84
C ALA A 205 1.57 -18.95 -22.98
N ARG A 206 2.35 -20.00 -22.68
CA ARG A 206 3.13 -20.76 -23.67
C ARG A 206 2.31 -21.84 -24.39
N HIS A 207 1.50 -22.58 -23.65
CA HIS A 207 0.82 -23.77 -24.19
C HIS A 207 -0.69 -23.56 -24.40
N GLY A 208 -1.25 -22.48 -23.85
CA GLY A 208 -2.69 -22.22 -23.90
C GLY A 208 -3.50 -23.19 -23.05
N ASP A 209 -2.90 -23.73 -21.98
CA ASP A 209 -3.54 -24.65 -21.04
C ASP A 209 -4.77 -24.01 -20.37
N GLU A 210 -5.60 -24.80 -19.68
CA GLU A 210 -6.63 -24.22 -18.82
C GLU A 210 -6.00 -23.75 -17.49
N LEU A 211 -6.38 -22.57 -17.01
CA LEU A 211 -5.91 -22.08 -15.71
C LEU A 211 -6.60 -22.86 -14.57
N ASP A 212 -5.81 -23.60 -13.79
CA ASP A 212 -6.27 -24.14 -12.53
C ASP A 212 -6.35 -23.03 -11.47
N TRP A 213 -7.55 -22.47 -11.30
CA TRP A 213 -7.82 -21.43 -10.31
C TRP A 213 -7.62 -21.91 -8.87
N GLU A 214 -7.74 -23.20 -8.59
CA GLU A 214 -7.45 -23.75 -7.28
C GLU A 214 -5.94 -23.69 -7.02
N GLU A 215 -5.13 -24.09 -7.99
CA GLU A 215 -3.69 -23.97 -7.90
C GLU A 215 -3.25 -22.50 -7.74
N ILE A 216 -3.80 -21.60 -8.55
CA ILE A 216 -3.57 -20.15 -8.42
C ILE A 216 -3.90 -19.65 -7.02
N SER A 217 -5.02 -20.11 -6.43
CA SER A 217 -5.44 -19.68 -5.09
C SER A 217 -4.46 -20.07 -3.98
N ARG A 218 -3.63 -21.10 -4.19
CA ARG A 218 -2.62 -21.54 -3.21
C ARG A 218 -1.38 -20.64 -3.23
N TYR A 219 -1.09 -20.01 -4.37
CA TYR A 219 0.16 -19.29 -4.59
C TYR A 219 -0.01 -17.78 -4.74
N SER A 220 -1.16 -17.31 -5.25
CA SER A 220 -1.44 -15.89 -5.39
C SER A 220 -1.75 -15.27 -4.02
N ARG A 221 -0.98 -14.25 -3.66
CA ARG A 221 -1.18 -13.49 -2.42
C ARG A 221 -2.12 -12.29 -2.59
N PHE A 222 -2.24 -11.77 -3.81
CA PHE A 222 -2.91 -10.48 -4.07
C PHE A 222 -4.04 -10.55 -5.09
N GLY A 223 -4.20 -11.70 -5.76
CA GLY A 223 -5.19 -11.91 -6.80
C GLY A 223 -6.56 -12.35 -6.27
N LEU A 224 -6.81 -12.31 -4.96
CA LEU A 224 -8.00 -12.92 -4.35
C LEU A 224 -9.30 -12.44 -5.00
N GLN A 225 -9.43 -11.14 -5.24
CA GLN A 225 -10.63 -10.58 -5.87
C GLN A 225 -10.85 -11.08 -7.32
N ARG A 226 -9.81 -11.59 -7.98
CA ARG A 226 -9.84 -12.05 -9.37
C ARG A 226 -10.11 -13.54 -9.49
N TYR A 227 -9.45 -14.38 -8.67
CA TYR A 227 -9.65 -15.83 -8.74
C TYR A 227 -10.80 -16.31 -7.86
N PHE A 228 -11.13 -15.64 -6.76
CA PHE A 228 -12.14 -16.12 -5.82
C PHE A 228 -13.52 -16.36 -6.48
N PRO A 229 -14.05 -15.44 -7.32
CA PRO A 229 -15.32 -15.69 -8.01
C PRO A 229 -15.27 -16.83 -9.03
N LYS A 230 -14.07 -17.28 -9.43
CA LYS A 230 -13.87 -18.38 -10.39
C LYS A 230 -13.71 -19.74 -9.71
N LEU A 231 -13.60 -19.77 -8.38
CA LEU A 231 -13.57 -21.01 -7.62
C LEU A 231 -14.98 -21.60 -7.49
N GLU A 232 -15.05 -22.94 -7.50
CA GLU A 232 -16.28 -23.65 -7.15
C GLU A 232 -16.74 -23.29 -5.72
N GLN A 233 -18.06 -23.31 -5.49
CA GLN A 233 -18.69 -22.98 -4.20
C GLN A 233 -18.04 -23.68 -2.99
N GLU A 234 -17.85 -25.01 -3.07
CA GLU A 234 -17.23 -25.77 -1.98
C GLU A 234 -15.79 -25.28 -1.70
N LYS A 235 -15.05 -24.96 -2.75
CA LYS A 235 -13.67 -24.46 -2.68
C LYS A 235 -13.63 -23.04 -2.11
N ARG A 236 -14.58 -22.16 -2.46
CA ARG A 236 -14.71 -20.80 -1.90
C ARG A 236 -14.89 -20.85 -0.38
N ILE A 237 -15.78 -21.71 0.11
CA ILE A 237 -16.01 -21.90 1.55
C ILE A 237 -14.73 -22.45 2.20
N LYS A 238 -14.16 -23.54 1.68
CA LYS A 238 -12.94 -24.15 2.22
C LYS A 238 -11.76 -23.19 2.26
N TYR A 239 -11.62 -22.35 1.23
CA TYR A 239 -10.63 -21.29 1.17
C TYR A 239 -10.80 -20.31 2.34
N LEU A 240 -11.99 -19.73 2.52
CA LEU A 240 -12.24 -18.78 3.60
C LEU A 240 -12.04 -19.38 5.00
N ILE A 241 -12.39 -20.66 5.18
CA ILE A 241 -12.14 -21.40 6.44
C ILE A 241 -10.64 -21.56 6.69
N SER A 242 -9.90 -22.02 5.69
CA SER A 242 -8.46 -22.28 5.80
C SER A 242 -7.70 -20.98 6.03
N TYR A 243 -8.15 -19.91 5.38
CA TYR A 243 -7.53 -18.60 5.48
C TYR A 243 -7.84 -17.91 6.81
N ARG A 244 -9.03 -18.06 7.42
CA ARG A 244 -9.25 -17.55 8.79
C ARG A 244 -8.27 -18.16 9.80
N ARG A 245 -7.83 -19.40 9.57
CA ARG A 245 -6.82 -20.08 10.40
C ARG A 245 -5.39 -19.56 10.14
N GLY A 246 -5.14 -18.87 9.02
CA GLY A 246 -3.86 -18.24 8.67
C GLY A 246 -4.00 -16.72 8.55
N ILE A 247 -3.49 -15.98 9.54
CA ILE A 247 -3.69 -14.55 9.88
C ILE A 247 -3.41 -13.49 8.76
N TRP A 248 -3.91 -13.60 7.52
CA TRP A 248 -3.40 -12.77 6.41
C TRP A 248 -4.44 -12.11 5.50
N ILE A 249 -5.75 -12.36 5.65
CA ILE A 249 -6.73 -11.66 4.78
C ILE A 249 -6.88 -10.23 5.30
N ASN A 250 -6.66 -9.27 4.40
CA ASN A 250 -7.06 -7.90 4.66
C ASN A 250 -8.58 -7.86 4.87
N TYR A 251 -9.08 -7.16 5.89
CA TYR A 251 -10.52 -7.02 6.15
C TYR A 251 -11.34 -6.68 4.89
N HIS A 252 -10.81 -5.81 4.02
CA HIS A 252 -11.48 -5.45 2.77
C HIS A 252 -11.57 -6.61 1.77
N GLU A 253 -10.55 -7.47 1.72
CA GLU A 253 -10.54 -8.67 0.89
C GLU A 253 -11.52 -9.72 1.43
N LEU A 254 -11.63 -9.87 2.77
CA LEU A 254 -12.66 -10.72 3.38
C LEU A 254 -14.05 -10.23 3.02
N GLN A 255 -14.29 -8.93 3.21
CA GLN A 255 -15.58 -8.31 2.93
C GLN A 255 -15.97 -8.48 1.47
N PHE A 256 -15.02 -8.29 0.56
CA PHE A 256 -15.22 -8.58 -0.86
C PHE A 256 -15.63 -10.05 -1.06
N CYS A 257 -14.86 -11.00 -0.54
CA CYS A 257 -15.17 -12.42 -0.72
C CYS A 257 -16.56 -12.76 -0.20
N LEU A 258 -16.89 -12.32 1.01
CA LEU A 258 -18.23 -12.52 1.60
C LEU A 258 -19.33 -11.91 0.73
N SER A 259 -19.10 -10.72 0.14
CA SER A 259 -20.09 -10.08 -0.74
C SER A 259 -20.32 -10.81 -2.07
N THR A 260 -19.36 -11.64 -2.51
CA THR A 260 -19.48 -12.46 -3.73
C THR A 260 -20.16 -13.82 -3.51
N LEU A 261 -20.45 -14.16 -2.25
CA LEU A 261 -21.16 -15.37 -1.88
C LEU A 261 -22.68 -15.16 -1.90
N ASP A 262 -23.42 -16.21 -2.23
CA ASP A 262 -24.87 -16.20 -2.09
C ASP A 262 -25.30 -16.26 -0.60
N HIS A 263 -26.59 -16.04 -0.35
CA HIS A 263 -27.12 -15.99 1.01
C HIS A 263 -26.98 -17.33 1.77
N ASN A 264 -27.00 -18.47 1.09
CA ASN A 264 -26.82 -19.77 1.71
C ASN A 264 -25.36 -19.99 2.11
N GLU A 265 -24.42 -19.67 1.21
CA GLU A 265 -22.98 -19.70 1.46
C GLU A 265 -22.58 -18.79 2.63
N GLN A 266 -23.07 -17.55 2.63
CA GLN A 266 -22.82 -16.61 3.74
C GLN A 266 -23.32 -17.18 5.07
N ASN A 267 -24.54 -17.73 5.10
CA ASN A 267 -25.09 -18.35 6.31
C ASN A 267 -24.29 -19.56 6.77
N GLU A 268 -23.78 -20.38 5.85
CA GLU A 268 -22.94 -21.51 6.22
C GLU A 268 -21.64 -21.05 6.88
N ILE A 269 -20.99 -20.03 6.33
CA ILE A 269 -19.78 -19.44 6.90
C ILE A 269 -20.07 -18.82 8.27
N LEU A 270 -21.15 -18.04 8.40
CA LEU A 270 -21.56 -17.41 9.64
C LEU A 270 -21.92 -18.43 10.74
N LYS A 271 -22.57 -19.55 10.38
CA LYS A 271 -22.87 -20.65 11.32
C LYS A 271 -21.61 -21.33 11.81
N LYS A 272 -20.66 -21.60 10.90
CA LYS A 272 -19.39 -22.22 11.25
C LYS A 272 -18.48 -21.24 12.01
N PHE A 273 -18.69 -19.93 11.83
CA PHE A 273 -17.86 -18.88 12.37
C PHE A 273 -18.65 -17.60 12.72
N PRO A 274 -19.35 -17.56 13.86
CA PRO A 274 -19.97 -16.34 14.33
C PRO A 274 -18.89 -15.27 14.56
N PHE A 275 -19.17 -14.05 14.10
CA PHE A 275 -18.33 -12.87 14.31
C PHE A 275 -18.61 -12.24 15.67
#